data_AF-A0A124HK61-F1
#
_entry.id   AF-A0A124HK61-F1
#
_cell.length_a   1.000
_cell.length_b   1.000
_cell.length_c   1.000
_cell.angle_alpha   90.00
_cell.angle_beta   90.00
_cell.angle_gamma   90.00
#
_symmetry.space_group_name_H-M   'P 1'
#
loop_
_entity.id
_entity.type
_entity.pdbx_description
1 polymer ?
#
loop_
_entity_poly.entity_id
_entity_poly.type
_entity_poly.pdbx_seq_one_letter_code
_entity_poly.pdbx_strand_id
1 'polypeptide(L)'
;MTVSRVGTKDLYVTLHGHERRERYHRTTGIEEGQHARPARLLTPEQYEERTQRASLFARLLAAGIEVRHGKRADMPTDKLRALLAVMQDDSTDEEVRTP
;
A
#
# COMPACT_ATOMS: atom_id res chain seq x y z
N MET A 1 -4.97 8.42 -14.57
CA MET A 1 -5.30 9.64 -13.82
C MET A 1 -4.14 10.60 -13.98
N THR A 2 -4.39 11.89 -14.20
CA THR A 2 -3.36 12.91 -14.42
C THR A 2 -3.70 14.17 -13.64
N VAL A 3 -2.68 14.92 -13.19
CA VAL A 3 -2.91 16.24 -12.58
C VAL A 3 -3.29 17.21 -13.70
N SER A 4 -4.46 17.84 -13.59
CA SER A 4 -4.95 18.81 -14.57
C SER A 4 -4.49 20.23 -14.24
N ARG A 5 -4.48 20.57 -12.95
CA ARG A 5 -4.11 21.90 -12.44
C ARG A 5 -3.59 21.82 -11.02
N VAL A 6 -2.60 22.66 -10.72
CA VAL A 6 -2.03 22.83 -9.39
C VAL A 6 -2.41 24.22 -8.88
N GLY A 7 -3.30 24.28 -7.89
CA GLY A 7 -3.63 25.50 -7.18
C GLY A 7 -2.67 25.77 -6.02
N THR A 8 -2.88 26.89 -5.33
CA THR A 8 -2.06 27.24 -4.16
C THR A 8 -2.21 26.21 -3.03
N LYS A 9 -3.46 25.78 -2.78
CA LYS A 9 -3.83 24.83 -1.72
C LYS A 9 -4.19 23.43 -2.24
N ASP A 10 -4.81 23.36 -3.42
CA ASP A 10 -5.45 22.15 -3.93
C ASP A 10 -4.83 21.67 -5.26
N LEU A 11 -4.88 20.36 -5.48
CA LEU A 11 -4.62 19.66 -6.74
C LEU A 11 -5.94 19.24 -7.37
N TYR A 12 -6.02 19.45 -8.68
CA TYR A 12 -7.13 19.03 -9.53
C TYR A 12 -6.62 17.97 -10.49
N VAL A 13 -7.49 17.02 -10.82
CA VAL A 13 -7.10 15.79 -11.52
C VAL A 13 -8.09 15.44 -12.60
N THR A 14 -7.57 14.95 -13.71
CA THR A 14 -8.35 14.43 -14.83
C THR A 14 -8.36 12.91 -14.79
N LEU A 15 -9.54 12.34 -15.00
CA LEU A 15 -9.76 10.91 -15.19
C LEU A 15 -10.64 10.71 -16.41
N HIS A 16 -10.22 9.84 -17.34
CA HIS A 16 -10.92 9.59 -18.61
C HIS A 16 -11.22 10.85 -19.43
N GLY A 17 -10.30 11.82 -19.45
CA GLY A 17 -10.45 13.06 -20.22
C GLY A 17 -11.31 14.16 -19.57
N HIS A 18 -11.90 13.89 -18.40
CA HIS A 18 -12.69 14.87 -17.66
C HIS A 18 -12.04 15.23 -16.32
N GLU A 19 -11.99 16.53 -16.01
CA GLU A 19 -11.59 17.00 -14.68
C GLU A 19 -12.62 16.53 -13.64
N ARG A 20 -12.10 15.98 -12.56
CA ARG A 20 -12.86 15.50 -11.41
C ARG A 20 -13.28 16.67 -10.53
N ARG A 21 -14.41 16.53 -9.84
CA ARG A 21 -14.91 17.56 -8.89
C ARG A 21 -14.15 17.51 -7.57
N GLU A 22 -13.55 16.36 -7.26
CA GLU A 22 -12.73 16.15 -6.09
C GLU A 22 -11.48 17.05 -6.12
N ARG A 23 -11.19 17.65 -4.98
CA ARG A 23 -9.99 18.45 -4.74
C ARG A 23 -9.10 17.69 -3.80
N TYR A 24 -7.79 17.75 -4.01
CA TYR A 24 -6.84 17.05 -3.16
C TYR A 24 -5.86 18.04 -2.56
N HIS A 25 -5.60 17.95 -1.27
CA HIS A 25 -4.66 18.86 -0.61
C HIS A 25 -3.27 18.72 -1.23
N ARG A 26 -2.65 19.86 -1.60
CA ARG A 26 -1.44 19.89 -2.45
C ARG A 26 -0.27 19.10 -1.88
N THR A 27 -0.09 19.12 -0.57
CA THR A 27 1.08 18.50 0.07
C THR A 27 0.83 17.05 0.46
N THR A 28 -0.42 16.69 0.76
CA THR A 28 -0.74 15.38 1.35
C THR A 28 -1.44 14.46 0.36
N GLY A 29 -1.95 15.00 -0.74
CA GLY A 29 -2.73 14.27 -1.74
C GLY A 29 -4.07 13.76 -1.20
N ILE A 30 -4.49 14.16 0.01
CA ILE A 30 -5.74 13.71 0.62
C ILE A 30 -6.90 14.52 0.05
N GLU A 31 -7.97 13.84 -0.35
CA GLU A 31 -9.20 14.47 -0.84
C GLU A 31 -9.80 15.42 0.20
N GLU A 32 -10.03 16.67 -0.19
CA GLU A 32 -10.83 17.64 0.56
C GLU A 32 -12.31 17.42 0.23
N GLY A 33 -12.95 16.49 0.96
CA GLY A 33 -14.37 16.15 0.83
C GLY A 33 -14.98 15.66 2.14
N GLN A 34 -16.32 15.61 2.22
CA GLN A 34 -17.05 15.12 3.42
C GLN A 34 -17.29 13.61 3.40
N HIS A 35 -16.51 12.85 2.64
CA HIS A 35 -16.67 11.40 2.57
C HIS A 35 -16.09 10.72 3.82
N ALA A 36 -16.76 9.67 4.30
CA ALA A 36 -16.30 8.88 5.45
C ALA A 36 -14.93 8.21 5.24
N ARG A 37 -14.49 8.07 3.98
CA ARG A 37 -13.15 7.60 3.60
C ARG A 37 -12.61 8.48 2.47
N PRO A 38 -11.76 9.48 2.76
CA PRO A 38 -11.23 10.36 1.73
C PRO A 38 -10.30 9.59 0.78
N ALA A 39 -10.41 9.84 -0.52
CA ALA A 39 -9.46 9.32 -1.49
C ALA A 39 -8.06 9.94 -1.26
N ARG A 40 -7.03 9.28 -1.78
CA ARG A 40 -5.64 9.76 -1.72
C ARG A 40 -4.97 9.65 -3.07
N LEU A 41 -4.32 10.73 -3.50
CA LEU A 41 -3.32 10.70 -4.55
C LEU A 41 -2.04 10.14 -3.97
N LEU A 42 -1.45 9.18 -4.69
CA LEU A 42 -0.18 8.59 -4.35
C LEU A 42 0.81 8.94 -5.46
N THR A 43 2.05 9.22 -5.10
CA THR A 43 3.15 9.20 -6.07
C THR A 43 3.34 7.77 -6.59
N PRO A 44 4.02 7.57 -7.74
CA PRO A 44 4.33 6.23 -8.23
C PRO A 44 5.02 5.37 -7.16
N GLU A 45 5.99 5.91 -6.43
CA GLU A 45 6.74 5.20 -5.38
C GLU A 45 5.83 4.82 -4.21
N GLN A 46 4.94 5.73 -3.78
CA GLN A 46 3.96 5.45 -2.72
C GLN A 46 2.96 4.37 -3.16
N TYR A 47 2.58 4.36 -4.45
CA TYR A 47 1.69 3.34 -5.00
C TYR A 47 2.38 1.97 -5.06
N GLU A 48 3.63 1.92 -5.51
CA GLU A 48 4.43 0.71 -5.53
C GLU A 48 4.63 0.16 -4.13
N GLU A 49 5.01 0.99 -3.15
CA GLU A 49 5.17 0.57 -1.77
C GLU A 49 3.85 0.02 -1.20
N ARG A 50 2.73 0.72 -1.41
CA ARG A 50 1.41 0.26 -0.98
C ARG A 50 1.06 -1.10 -1.58
N THR A 51 1.32 -1.29 -2.86
CA THR A 51 1.05 -2.54 -3.58
C THR A 51 1.93 -3.68 -3.06
N GLN A 52 3.22 -3.40 -2.84
CA GLN A 52 4.15 -4.36 -2.28
C GLN A 52 3.72 -4.77 -0.87
N ARG A 53 3.38 -3.81 0.00
CA ARG A 53 2.90 -4.10 1.35
C ARG A 53 1.64 -4.96 1.35
N ALA A 54 0.70 -4.67 0.46
CA ALA A 54 -0.51 -5.49 0.31
C ALA A 54 -0.18 -6.94 -0.08
N SER A 55 0.76 -7.14 -1.02
CA SER A 55 1.26 -8.46 -1.40
C SER A 55 1.92 -9.19 -0.23
N LEU A 56 2.75 -8.51 0.56
CA LEU A 56 3.42 -9.09 1.73
C LEU A 56 2.40 -9.55 2.79
N PHE A 57 1.39 -8.74 3.10
CA PHE A 57 0.32 -9.14 4.02
C PHE A 57 -0.48 -10.33 3.51
N ALA A 58 -0.76 -10.39 2.20
CA ALA A 58 -1.45 -11.53 1.61
C ALA A 58 -0.64 -12.82 1.72
N ARG A 59 0.69 -12.75 1.48
CA ARG A 59 1.60 -13.90 1.65
C ARG A 59 1.70 -14.35 3.10
N LEU A 60 1.80 -13.41 4.05
CA LEU A 60 1.82 -13.74 5.48
C LEU A 60 0.52 -14.45 5.90
N LEU A 61 -0.62 -13.93 5.44
CA LEU A 61 -1.92 -14.56 5.70
C LEU A 61 -2.01 -15.97 5.10
N ALA A 62 -1.51 -16.17 3.88
CA ALA A 62 -1.47 -17.48 3.23
C ALA A 62 -0.58 -18.48 3.98
N ALA A 63 0.46 -18.00 4.66
CA ALA A 63 1.30 -18.79 5.55
C ALA A 63 0.70 -18.96 6.97
N GLY A 64 -0.53 -18.50 7.21
CA GLY A 64 -1.22 -18.62 8.49
C GLY A 64 -0.92 -17.51 9.50
N ILE A 65 -0.14 -16.49 9.14
CA ILE A 65 0.17 -15.34 10.00
C ILE A 65 -0.78 -14.18 9.69
N GLU A 66 -1.75 -13.96 10.58
CA GLU A 66 -2.62 -12.79 10.49
C GLU A 66 -2.04 -11.58 11.25
N VAL A 67 -1.71 -10.52 10.51
CA VAL A 67 -1.40 -9.22 11.13
C VAL A 67 -2.68 -8.42 11.32
N ARG A 68 -3.04 -8.17 12.59
CA ARG A 68 -4.21 -7.36 12.99
C ARG A 68 -4.23 -6.02 12.25
N HIS A 69 -5.38 -5.64 11.70
CA HIS A 69 -5.54 -4.43 10.88
C HIS A 69 -4.96 -3.16 11.54
N GLY A 70 -5.25 -2.94 12.83
CA GLY A 70 -4.76 -1.77 13.58
C GLY A 70 -3.25 -1.70 13.78
N LYS A 71 -2.52 -2.80 13.53
CA LYS A 71 -1.05 -2.86 13.62
C LYS A 71 -0.36 -2.82 12.27
N ARG A 72 -1.11 -2.89 11.17
CA ARG A 72 -0.54 -2.90 9.81
C ARG A 72 0.12 -1.57 9.45
N ALA A 73 -0.39 -0.45 9.94
CA ALA A 73 0.19 0.87 9.69
C ALA A 73 1.56 1.02 10.37
N ASP A 74 1.72 0.47 11.56
CA ASP A 74 2.93 0.60 12.37
C ASP A 74 4.06 -0.35 11.94
N MET A 75 3.77 -1.33 11.07
CA MET A 75 4.75 -2.33 10.67
C MET A 75 5.53 -1.86 9.43
N PRO A 76 6.84 -1.63 9.52
CA PRO A 76 7.65 -1.25 8.37
C PRO A 76 7.73 -2.39 7.36
N THR A 77 7.88 -2.05 6.08
CA THR A 77 7.88 -3.01 4.98
C THR A 77 8.99 -4.05 5.12
N ASP A 78 10.17 -3.66 5.62
CA ASP A 78 11.29 -4.59 5.83
C ASP A 78 10.99 -5.64 6.89
N LYS A 79 10.23 -5.30 7.93
CA LYS A 79 9.82 -6.27 8.95
C LYS A 79 8.85 -7.32 8.38
N LEU A 80 7.97 -6.93 7.46
CA LEU A 80 7.09 -7.86 6.75
C LEU A 80 7.90 -8.84 5.88
N ARG A 81 8.95 -8.34 5.20
CA ARG A 81 9.84 -9.18 4.40
C ARG A 81 10.63 -10.15 5.29
N ALA A 82 11.16 -9.68 6.41
CA ALA A 82 11.90 -10.53 7.34
C ALA A 82 11.03 -11.65 7.92
N LEU A 83 9.78 -11.36 8.29
CA LEU A 83 8.83 -12.37 8.76
C LEU A 83 8.56 -13.44 7.69
N LEU A 84 8.42 -13.04 6.42
CA LEU A 84 8.22 -14.00 5.34
C LEU A 84 9.47 -14.85 5.08
N ALA A 85 10.67 -14.27 5.16
CA ALA A 85 11.91 -15.00 4.92
C ALA A 85 12.07 -16.18 5.89
N VAL A 86 11.83 -15.95 7.19
CA VAL A 86 11.90 -17.01 8.22
C VAL A 86 10.99 -18.19 7.89
N MET A 87 9.80 -17.94 7.35
CA MET A 87 8.87 -19.03 6.99
C MET A 87 9.26 -19.80 5.73
N GLN A 88 10.02 -19.17 4.84
CA GLN A 88 10.50 -19.82 3.62
C GLN A 88 11.72 -20.71 3.93
N ASP A 89 12.54 -20.33 4.90
CA ASP A 89 13.68 -21.13 5.34
C ASP A 89 13.23 -22.44 6.02
N ASP A 90 12.14 -22.41 6.80
CA ASP A 90 11.55 -23.60 7.45
C ASP A 90 11.00 -24.65 6.47
N SER A 91 10.72 -24.27 5.20
CA SER A 91 10.19 -25.19 4.18
C SER A 91 11.27 -25.86 3.32
N THR A 92 12.55 -25.52 3.52
CA THR A 92 13.68 -26.05 2.75
C THR A 92 14.52 -27.11 3.47
N ASP A 93 14.26 -27.40 4.75
CA ASP A 93 15.07 -28.34 5.55
C ASP A 93 14.50 -29.78 5.63
N GLU A 94 13.37 -30.07 4.98
CA GLU A 94 12.74 -31.42 5.03
C GLU A 94 13.14 -32.37 3.88
N GLU A 95 14.02 -31.97 2.95
CA GLU A 95 14.36 -32.80 1.76
C GLU A 95 15.71 -33.54 1.80
N VAL A 96 16.50 -33.43 2.88
CA VAL A 96 17.81 -34.12 2.95
C VAL A 96 17.95 -34.93 4.24
N ARG A 97 17.14 -35.99 4.39
CA ARG A 97 17.46 -37.08 5.32
C ARG A 97 16.68 -38.36 4.98
N THR A 98 17.24 -39.16 4.10
CA THR A 98 16.97 -40.60 4.08
C THR A 98 18.30 -41.35 3.87
N PRO A 99 18.62 -42.34 4.73
CA PRO A 99 19.88 -43.10 4.73
C PRO A 99 19.99 -44.09 3.56
#